data_AF-A0A4Q7MIP7-F1
#
_entry.id   AF-A0A4Q7MIP7-F1
#
_cell.length_a   1.000
_cell.length_b   1.000
_cell.length_c   1.000
_cell.angle_alpha   90.00
_cell.angle_beta   90.00
_cell.angle_gamma   90.00
#
_symmetry.space_group_name_H-M   'P 1'
#
loop_
_entity.id
_entity.type
_entity.pdbx_description
1 polymer ?
#
loop_
_entity_poly.entity_id
_entity_poly.type
_entity_poly.pdbx_seq_one_letter_code
_entity_poly.pdbx_strand_id
1 'polypeptide(L)'
;MATKPRTKAETLAWLRTIAGELSTQTLKRLEDTLPWYGDMPPSRRSAVGLVAQAGISSFIAWFEDPRSTPWIAADVFGAAPRELLRSVSLQQTLQLIRVTVEVVEERVRDGGEPLREAILLYSREIAFAAADVYARAAEARGLWDARLEALVVDSILSGEYDDELPSRIAALGWHGHGEVAVLVGTAPKQLDVDHVRRAARHMHADVLIGVQGNRLVLVIGRSDPLGQEPEETIGTAPALTFMEIATQLEPHFGPGHLVLGHEVPNLVDASKSAKAALAGFAVARSWRHAPRPVHADDLLPERALAGDPLARATLVHRIYRPLQAHSTELLTTLWSYLDNGRSLEATARELFVHPNTVRYRLKRVSDVIGWDATGAREALILQAALIIGSMSDHEHQPRRRPS
;
A
#
# COMPACT_ATOMS: atom_id res chain seq x y z
N MET A 1 36.08 14.92 -59.52
CA MET A 1 34.77 14.58 -60.12
C MET A 1 33.76 14.52 -58.99
N ALA A 2 32.82 15.47 -58.93
CA ALA A 2 31.78 15.46 -57.91
C ALA A 2 30.83 14.29 -58.22
N THR A 3 30.78 13.31 -57.32
CA THR A 3 29.84 12.18 -57.38
C THR A 3 28.42 12.73 -57.35
N LYS A 4 27.67 12.47 -58.43
CA LYS A 4 26.26 12.84 -58.53
C LYS A 4 25.51 12.26 -57.32
N PRO A 5 24.67 13.04 -56.60
CA PRO A 5 23.94 12.51 -55.46
C PRO A 5 23.01 11.38 -55.92
N ARG A 6 23.07 10.23 -55.23
CA ARG A 6 22.21 9.08 -55.51
C ARG A 6 20.75 9.50 -55.37
N THR A 7 19.91 9.05 -56.29
CA THR A 7 18.46 9.17 -56.17
C THR A 7 17.95 8.31 -55.00
N LYS A 8 16.76 8.63 -54.46
CA LYS A 8 16.16 7.86 -53.36
C LYS A 8 16.07 6.35 -53.66
N ALA A 9 15.73 5.99 -54.90
CA ALA A 9 15.63 4.59 -55.34
C ALA A 9 16.99 3.88 -55.36
N GLU A 10 18.06 4.56 -55.81
CA GLU A 10 19.42 4.02 -55.78
C GLU A 10 19.93 3.86 -54.34
N THR A 11 19.61 4.80 -53.45
CA THR A 11 19.93 4.71 -52.02
C THR A 11 19.21 3.54 -51.35
N LEU A 12 17.93 3.32 -51.64
CA LEU A 12 17.16 2.17 -51.13
C LEU A 12 17.72 0.83 -51.61
N ALA A 13 18.01 0.71 -52.91
CA ALA A 13 18.60 -0.50 -53.46
C ALA A 13 19.93 -0.83 -52.78
N TRP A 14 20.77 0.19 -52.59
CA TRP A 14 22.04 0.06 -51.89
C TRP A 14 21.87 -0.32 -50.42
N LEU A 15 20.98 0.35 -49.66
CA LEU A 15 20.67 0.01 -48.26
C LEU A 15 20.23 -1.44 -48.10
N ARG A 16 19.36 -1.92 -49.00
CA ARG A 16 18.94 -3.33 -49.03
C ARG A 16 20.10 -4.29 -49.29
N THR A 17 21.11 -3.88 -50.06
CA THR A 17 22.29 -4.72 -50.35
C THR A 17 23.22 -4.81 -49.13
N ILE A 18 23.35 -3.73 -48.36
CA ILE A 18 24.26 -3.67 -47.20
C ILE A 18 23.59 -4.06 -45.87
N ALA A 19 22.29 -4.33 -45.84
CA ALA A 19 21.53 -4.62 -44.62
C ALA A 19 22.10 -5.82 -43.82
N GLY A 20 22.55 -6.88 -44.51
CA GLY A 20 23.17 -8.04 -43.88
C GLY A 20 24.55 -7.74 -43.28
N GLU A 21 25.34 -6.88 -43.94
CA GLU A 21 26.62 -6.39 -43.44
C GLU A 21 26.41 -5.52 -42.19
N LEU A 22 25.46 -4.57 -42.25
CA LEU A 22 25.06 -3.72 -41.12
C LEU A 22 24.64 -4.53 -39.91
N SER A 23 23.85 -5.58 -40.12
CA SER A 23 23.41 -6.49 -39.07
C SER A 23 24.59 -7.19 -38.41
N THR A 24 25.50 -7.73 -39.21
CA THR A 24 26.70 -8.45 -38.72
C THR A 24 27.62 -7.50 -37.94
N GLN A 25 27.84 -6.30 -38.46
CA GLN A 25 28.65 -5.26 -37.80
C GLN A 25 28.01 -4.78 -36.49
N THR A 26 26.68 -4.64 -36.47
CA THR A 26 25.93 -4.27 -35.26
C THR A 26 26.09 -5.33 -34.19
N LEU A 27 25.88 -6.61 -34.51
CA LEU A 27 26.05 -7.71 -33.55
C LEU A 27 27.46 -7.75 -32.97
N LYS A 28 28.47 -7.56 -33.81
CA LYS A 28 29.87 -7.48 -33.36
C LYS A 28 30.10 -6.29 -32.43
N ARG A 29 29.60 -5.10 -32.79
CA ARG A 29 29.74 -3.89 -31.97
C ARG A 29 29.03 -4.06 -30.62
N LEU A 30 27.86 -4.71 -30.58
CA LEU A 30 27.14 -4.99 -29.33
C LEU A 30 27.97 -5.90 -28.41
N GLU A 31 28.60 -6.95 -28.95
CA GLU A 31 29.48 -7.84 -28.20
C GLU A 31 30.73 -7.12 -27.67
N ASP A 32 31.32 -6.23 -28.47
CA ASP A 32 32.52 -5.49 -28.11
C ASP A 32 32.26 -4.36 -27.08
N THR A 33 31.05 -3.77 -27.07
CA THR A 33 30.77 -2.53 -26.32
C THR A 33 29.83 -2.69 -25.14
N LEU A 34 28.98 -3.72 -25.11
CA LEU A 34 27.97 -3.91 -24.07
C LEU A 34 28.30 -5.18 -23.25
N PRO A 35 28.92 -5.05 -22.07
CA PRO A 35 29.28 -6.20 -21.22
C PRO A 35 28.10 -7.13 -20.95
N TRP A 36 26.93 -6.55 -20.68
CA TRP A 36 25.71 -7.33 -20.41
C TRP A 36 25.26 -8.20 -21.59
N TYR A 37 25.58 -7.82 -22.83
CA TYR A 37 25.21 -8.59 -24.01
C TYR A 37 26.11 -9.82 -24.17
N GLY A 38 27.40 -9.68 -23.85
CA GLY A 38 28.36 -10.78 -23.77
C GLY A 38 27.96 -11.80 -22.70
N ASP A 39 27.52 -11.34 -21.53
CA ASP A 39 27.16 -12.21 -20.40
C ASP A 39 25.81 -12.92 -20.55
N MET A 40 25.00 -12.59 -21.58
CA MET A 40 23.68 -13.21 -21.78
C MET A 40 23.77 -14.66 -22.25
N PRO A 41 22.83 -15.54 -21.84
CA PRO A 41 22.70 -16.88 -22.40
C PRO A 41 22.47 -16.85 -23.92
N PRO A 42 22.98 -17.85 -24.69
CA PRO A 42 22.93 -17.84 -26.15
C PRO A 42 21.53 -17.62 -26.75
N SER A 43 20.48 -18.21 -26.15
CA SER A 43 19.10 -18.05 -26.62
C SER A 43 18.60 -16.60 -26.50
N ARG A 44 18.94 -15.91 -25.40
CA ARG A 44 18.58 -14.50 -25.19
C ARG A 44 19.38 -13.58 -26.09
N ARG A 45 20.69 -13.84 -26.20
CA ARG A 45 21.59 -13.07 -27.07
C ARG A 45 21.13 -13.11 -28.52
N SER A 46 20.74 -14.30 -29.01
CA SER A 46 20.15 -14.48 -30.34
C SER A 46 18.88 -13.64 -30.53
N ALA A 47 17.98 -13.66 -29.55
CA ALA A 47 16.74 -12.89 -29.61
C ALA A 47 16.96 -11.37 -29.57
N VAL A 48 17.93 -10.87 -28.80
CA VAL A 48 18.35 -9.44 -28.87
C VAL A 48 18.92 -9.12 -30.25
N GLY A 49 19.69 -10.03 -30.84
CA GLY A 49 20.21 -9.88 -32.20
C GLY A 49 19.13 -9.78 -33.26
N LEU A 50 18.04 -10.55 -33.13
CA LEU A 50 16.87 -10.45 -34.02
C LEU A 50 16.21 -9.07 -33.93
N VAL A 51 16.12 -8.47 -32.74
CA VAL A 51 15.58 -7.10 -32.56
C VAL A 51 16.45 -6.08 -33.30
N ALA A 52 17.77 -6.19 -33.20
CA ALA A 52 18.68 -5.28 -33.91
C ALA A 52 18.52 -5.39 -35.43
N GLN A 53 18.39 -6.62 -35.96
CA GLN A 53 18.15 -6.87 -37.39
C GLN A 53 16.79 -6.36 -37.86
N ALA A 54 15.74 -6.58 -37.07
CA ALA A 54 14.41 -6.04 -37.33
C ALA A 54 14.43 -4.50 -37.33
N GLY A 55 15.18 -3.87 -36.43
CA GLY A 55 15.40 -2.43 -36.38
C GLY A 55 16.02 -1.86 -37.67
N ILE A 56 17.03 -2.53 -38.23
CA ILE A 56 17.66 -2.15 -39.51
C ILE A 56 16.68 -2.34 -40.68
N SER A 57 15.93 -3.44 -40.69
CA SER A 57 14.95 -3.72 -41.75
C SER A 57 13.78 -2.73 -41.73
N SER A 58 13.29 -2.42 -40.53
CA SER A 58 12.23 -1.42 -40.31
C SER A 58 12.70 -0.02 -40.70
N PHE A 59 13.97 0.35 -40.47
CA PHE A 59 14.52 1.61 -40.98
C PHE A 59 14.46 1.69 -42.51
N ILE A 60 14.84 0.61 -43.22
CA ILE A 60 14.83 0.58 -44.70
C ILE A 60 13.39 0.73 -45.22
N ALA A 61 12.43 0.03 -44.60
CA ALA A 61 11.01 0.14 -44.94
C ALA A 61 10.47 1.55 -44.66
N TRP A 62 10.82 2.13 -43.51
CA TRP A 62 10.44 3.49 -43.14
C TRP A 62 11.05 4.54 -44.09
N PHE A 63 12.29 4.34 -44.54
CA PHE A 63 12.94 5.23 -45.51
C PHE A 63 12.24 5.20 -46.88
N GLU A 64 11.68 4.05 -47.28
CA GLU A 64 10.88 3.91 -48.49
C GLU A 64 9.60 4.75 -48.43
N ASP A 65 8.81 4.61 -47.37
CA ASP A 65 7.62 5.41 -47.11
C ASP A 65 7.55 5.92 -45.66
N PRO A 66 8.01 7.15 -45.37
CA PRO A 66 8.01 7.71 -44.02
C PRO A 66 6.60 7.90 -43.41
N ARG A 67 5.55 7.85 -44.24
CA ARG A 67 4.14 7.95 -43.80
C ARG A 67 3.57 6.63 -43.29
N SER A 68 4.32 5.52 -43.42
CA SER A 68 3.98 4.20 -42.87
C SER A 68 4.34 4.04 -41.38
N THR A 69 4.51 5.17 -40.68
CA THR A 69 4.95 5.33 -39.28
C THR A 69 4.21 4.52 -38.19
N PRO A 70 2.92 4.10 -38.29
CA PRO A 70 2.19 3.58 -37.13
C PRO A 70 2.67 2.25 -36.50
N TRP A 71 3.60 1.52 -37.13
CA TRP A 71 3.92 0.13 -36.72
C TRP A 71 5.39 -0.13 -36.33
N ILE A 72 6.24 0.90 -36.21
CA ILE A 72 7.68 0.74 -35.89
C ILE A 72 7.88 -0.11 -34.62
N ALA A 73 7.06 0.11 -33.58
CA ALA A 73 7.12 -0.67 -32.35
C ALA A 73 6.77 -2.15 -32.57
N ALA A 74 5.71 -2.43 -33.35
CA ALA A 74 5.24 -3.78 -33.63
C ALA A 74 6.23 -4.55 -34.53
N ASP A 75 6.82 -3.86 -35.50
CA ASP A 75 7.75 -4.46 -36.47
C ASP A 75 9.09 -4.83 -35.80
N VAL A 76 9.57 -4.01 -34.87
CA VAL A 76 10.88 -4.23 -34.21
C VAL A 76 10.74 -5.08 -32.95
N PHE A 77 9.80 -4.75 -32.07
CA PHE A 77 9.65 -5.45 -30.78
C PHE A 77 8.72 -6.68 -30.87
N GLY A 78 7.91 -6.79 -31.93
CA GLY A 78 7.10 -7.99 -32.20
C GLY A 78 7.90 -9.16 -32.79
N ALA A 79 9.09 -8.89 -33.33
CA ALA A 79 10.00 -9.91 -33.85
C ALA A 79 10.68 -10.75 -32.74
N ALA A 80 10.64 -10.27 -31.49
CA ALA A 80 11.25 -10.96 -30.35
C ALA A 80 10.23 -11.72 -29.50
N PRO A 81 10.65 -12.82 -28.84
CA PRO A 81 9.83 -13.52 -27.85
C PRO A 81 9.37 -12.58 -26.73
N ARG A 82 8.14 -12.78 -26.25
CA ARG A 82 7.56 -11.98 -25.15
C ARG A 82 8.37 -12.07 -23.86
N GLU A 83 9.11 -13.16 -23.63
CA GLU A 83 10.00 -13.30 -22.47
C GLU A 83 11.15 -12.28 -22.49
N LEU A 84 11.59 -11.83 -23.66
CA LEU A 84 12.70 -10.91 -23.80
C LEU A 84 12.36 -9.51 -23.24
N LEU A 85 11.15 -9.02 -23.55
CA LEU A 85 10.63 -7.73 -23.04
C LEU A 85 10.50 -7.68 -21.51
N ARG A 86 10.43 -8.84 -20.84
CA ARG A 86 10.39 -8.93 -19.36
C ARG A 86 11.78 -8.95 -18.73
N SER A 87 12.81 -9.32 -19.49
CA SER A 87 14.15 -9.60 -18.98
C SER A 87 15.19 -8.55 -19.36
N VAL A 88 14.91 -7.73 -20.37
CA VAL A 88 15.76 -6.61 -20.81
C VAL A 88 15.19 -5.31 -20.25
N SER A 89 16.02 -4.46 -19.66
CA SER A 89 15.59 -3.17 -19.10
C SER A 89 15.42 -2.10 -20.19
N LEU A 90 14.71 -1.02 -19.88
CA LEU A 90 14.62 0.16 -20.76
C LEU A 90 16.02 0.71 -21.07
N GLN A 91 16.90 0.75 -20.06
CA GLN A 91 18.29 1.19 -20.23
C GLN A 91 19.05 0.32 -21.24
N GLN A 92 18.95 -1.00 -21.13
CA GLN A 92 19.58 -1.93 -22.07
C GLN A 92 19.02 -1.78 -23.49
N THR A 93 17.70 -1.55 -23.61
CA THR A 93 17.05 -1.29 -24.91
C THR A 93 17.54 0.01 -25.55
N LEU A 94 17.68 1.08 -24.77
CA LEU A 94 18.22 2.35 -25.26
C LEU A 94 19.70 2.23 -25.67
N GLN A 95 20.49 1.44 -24.95
CA GLN A 95 21.88 1.12 -25.34
C GLN A 95 21.94 0.35 -26.66
N LEU A 96 21.07 -0.64 -26.86
CA LEU A 96 20.94 -1.39 -28.11
C LEU A 96 20.60 -0.47 -29.29
N ILE A 97 19.60 0.40 -29.12
CA ILE A 97 19.20 1.38 -30.14
C ILE A 97 20.38 2.29 -30.46
N ARG A 98 21.05 2.84 -29.45
CA ARG A 98 22.20 3.72 -29.62
C ARG A 98 23.31 3.09 -30.44
N VAL A 99 23.76 1.88 -30.07
CA VAL A 99 24.82 1.16 -30.80
C VAL A 99 24.39 0.87 -32.24
N THR A 100 23.14 0.46 -32.45
CA THR A 100 22.61 0.18 -33.79
C THR A 100 22.61 1.45 -34.66
N VAL A 101 22.16 2.57 -34.11
CA VAL A 101 22.15 3.87 -34.80
C VAL A 101 23.56 4.34 -35.10
N GLU A 102 24.51 4.22 -34.16
CA GLU A 102 25.92 4.59 -34.36
C GLU A 102 26.56 3.77 -35.49
N VAL A 103 26.33 2.45 -35.53
CA VAL A 103 26.85 1.58 -36.61
C VAL A 103 26.26 1.94 -37.97
N VAL A 104 24.94 2.19 -38.02
CA VAL A 104 24.30 2.63 -39.26
C VAL A 104 24.90 3.98 -39.66
N GLU A 105 24.89 5.00 -38.80
CA GLU A 105 25.41 6.34 -39.07
C GLU A 105 26.87 6.35 -39.58
N GLU A 106 27.74 5.55 -38.96
CA GLU A 106 29.14 5.37 -39.41
C GLU A 106 29.20 4.87 -40.86
N ARG A 107 28.33 3.90 -41.22
CA ARG A 107 28.32 3.27 -42.54
C ARG A 107 27.70 4.14 -43.63
N VAL A 108 26.74 4.99 -43.26
CA VAL A 108 26.03 5.91 -44.17
C VAL A 108 26.58 7.33 -44.21
N ARG A 109 27.77 7.55 -43.62
CA ARG A 109 28.46 8.84 -43.63
C ARG A 109 28.66 9.44 -45.03
N ASP A 110 28.75 8.62 -46.07
CA ASP A 110 28.92 9.09 -47.45
C ASP A 110 27.60 9.15 -48.25
N GLY A 111 26.47 8.82 -47.63
CA GLY A 111 25.16 8.66 -48.28
C GLY A 111 24.36 9.94 -48.53
N GLY A 112 24.92 11.12 -48.24
CA GLY A 112 24.28 12.42 -48.42
C GLY A 112 23.44 12.91 -47.23
N GLU A 113 23.05 14.18 -47.27
CA GLU A 113 22.29 14.87 -46.21
C GLU A 113 20.88 14.27 -45.95
N PRO A 114 20.08 13.90 -46.99
CA PRO A 114 18.74 13.35 -46.77
C PRO A 114 18.72 12.01 -46.02
N LEU A 115 19.79 11.22 -46.15
CA LEU A 115 19.90 9.92 -45.47
C LEU A 115 20.31 10.08 -44.00
N ARG A 116 21.16 11.06 -43.68
CA ARG A 116 21.46 11.41 -42.29
C ARG A 116 20.22 11.92 -41.57
N GLU A 117 19.47 12.81 -42.21
CA GLU A 117 18.22 13.33 -41.64
C GLU A 117 17.22 12.20 -41.38
N ALA A 118 17.08 11.26 -42.32
CA ALA A 118 16.25 10.07 -42.15
C ALA A 118 16.66 9.20 -40.95
N ILE A 119 17.95 8.99 -40.71
CA ILE A 119 18.44 8.22 -39.55
C ILE A 119 18.14 8.94 -38.24
N LEU A 120 18.31 10.27 -38.20
CA LEU A 120 18.00 11.07 -37.01
C LEU A 120 16.50 11.04 -36.70
N LEU A 121 15.65 11.16 -37.71
CA LEU A 121 14.20 11.07 -37.54
C LEU A 121 13.79 9.67 -37.07
N TYR A 122 14.26 8.62 -37.74
CA TYR A 122 13.93 7.24 -37.36
C TYR A 122 14.46 6.86 -35.97
N SER A 123 15.69 7.28 -35.61
CA SER A 123 16.26 7.00 -34.29
C SER A 123 15.44 7.64 -33.17
N ARG A 124 14.87 8.83 -33.40
CA ARG A 124 13.92 9.47 -32.49
C ARG A 124 12.63 8.66 -32.37
N GLU A 125 12.02 8.27 -33.50
CA GLU A 125 10.76 7.52 -33.50
C GLU A 125 10.90 6.15 -32.81
N ILE A 126 11.99 5.42 -33.06
CA ILE A 126 12.20 4.11 -32.43
C ILE A 126 12.50 4.22 -30.92
N ALA A 127 13.16 5.30 -30.49
CA ALA A 127 13.38 5.56 -29.07
C ALA A 127 12.07 5.86 -28.33
N PHE A 128 11.17 6.66 -28.92
CA PHE A 128 9.83 6.91 -28.36
C PHE A 128 8.95 5.66 -28.37
N ALA A 129 9.02 4.86 -29.43
CA ALA A 129 8.34 3.57 -29.50
C ALA A 129 8.79 2.62 -28.38
N ALA A 130 10.11 2.54 -28.12
CA ALA A 130 10.64 1.75 -27.01
C ALA A 130 10.13 2.26 -25.65
N ALA A 131 10.14 3.59 -25.44
CA ALA A 131 9.62 4.20 -24.23
C ALA A 131 8.13 3.87 -24.00
N ASP A 132 7.28 3.92 -25.05
CA ASP A 132 5.85 3.58 -24.94
C ASP A 132 5.63 2.10 -24.58
N VAL A 133 6.36 1.16 -25.20
CA VAL A 133 6.26 -0.28 -24.88
C VAL A 133 6.62 -0.54 -23.42
N TYR A 134 7.71 0.06 -22.92
CA TYR A 134 8.14 -0.12 -21.54
C TYR A 134 7.24 0.62 -20.54
N ALA A 135 6.72 1.80 -20.90
CA ALA A 135 5.74 2.53 -20.09
C ALA A 135 4.47 1.70 -19.90
N ARG A 136 3.88 1.17 -20.98
CA ARG A 136 2.69 0.29 -20.90
C ARG A 136 2.96 -0.98 -20.11
N ALA A 137 4.14 -1.59 -20.26
CA ALA A 137 4.52 -2.78 -19.51
C ALA A 137 4.75 -2.50 -18.02
N ALA A 138 5.17 -1.27 -17.66
CA ALA A 138 5.29 -0.81 -16.29
C ALA A 138 3.90 -0.50 -15.70
N GLU A 139 3.03 0.19 -16.44
CA GLU A 139 1.63 0.44 -16.05
C GLU A 139 0.87 -0.87 -15.81
N ALA A 140 0.99 -1.85 -16.71
CA ALA A 140 0.36 -3.16 -16.56
C ALA A 140 0.84 -3.91 -15.30
N ARG A 141 2.13 -3.75 -14.93
CA ARG A 141 2.67 -4.30 -13.68
C ARG A 141 2.15 -3.55 -12.46
N GLY A 142 2.15 -2.22 -12.49
CA GLY A 142 1.57 -1.41 -11.40
C GLY A 142 0.09 -1.70 -11.16
N LEU A 143 -0.68 -1.94 -12.22
CA LEU A 143 -2.08 -2.37 -12.12
C LEU A 143 -2.23 -3.78 -11.54
N TRP A 144 -1.28 -4.68 -11.79
CA TRP A 144 -1.29 -6.02 -11.20
C TRP A 144 -0.96 -5.96 -9.71
N ASP A 145 0.05 -5.19 -9.30
CA ASP A 145 0.41 -4.97 -7.90
C ASP A 145 -0.74 -4.30 -7.13
N ALA A 146 -1.35 -3.25 -7.70
CA ALA A 146 -2.51 -2.60 -7.10
C ALA A 146 -3.71 -3.53 -6.96
N ARG A 147 -3.92 -4.44 -7.92
CA ARG A 147 -4.99 -5.44 -7.86
C ARG A 147 -4.70 -6.53 -6.84
N LEU A 148 -3.46 -7.01 -6.76
CA LEU A 148 -3.01 -7.98 -5.77
C LEU A 148 -3.16 -7.40 -4.36
N GLU A 149 -2.73 -6.15 -4.17
CA GLU A 149 -2.88 -5.43 -2.92
C GLU A 149 -4.35 -5.23 -2.54
N ALA A 150 -5.21 -4.81 -3.48
CA ALA A 150 -6.63 -4.68 -3.21
C ALA A 150 -7.26 -6.01 -2.78
N LEU A 151 -6.86 -7.13 -3.39
CA LEU A 151 -7.30 -8.48 -2.98
C LEU A 151 -6.82 -8.83 -1.57
N VAL A 152 -5.56 -8.57 -1.25
CA VAL A 152 -5.00 -8.83 0.09
C VAL A 152 -5.74 -8.01 1.15
N VAL A 153 -5.96 -6.71 0.90
CA VAL A 153 -6.71 -5.86 1.83
C VAL A 153 -8.15 -6.36 1.97
N ASP A 154 -8.82 -6.76 0.89
CA ASP A 154 -10.19 -7.29 0.98
C ASP A 154 -10.27 -8.58 1.82
N SER A 155 -9.32 -9.51 1.64
CA SER A 155 -9.19 -10.71 2.49
C SER A 155 -8.95 -10.37 3.97
N ILE A 156 -8.13 -9.34 4.27
CA ILE A 156 -7.94 -8.85 5.65
C ILE A 156 -9.24 -8.27 6.20
N LEU A 157 -10.00 -7.52 5.39
CA LEU A 157 -11.24 -6.89 5.82
C LEU A 157 -12.36 -7.90 6.09
N SER A 158 -12.50 -8.92 5.23
CA SER A 158 -13.44 -10.03 5.45
C SER A 158 -13.02 -10.90 6.64
N GLY A 159 -11.70 -11.06 6.83
CA GLY A 159 -11.11 -12.00 7.76
C GLY A 159 -11.09 -13.43 7.19
N GLU A 160 -11.17 -13.57 5.87
CA GLU A 160 -11.01 -14.83 5.16
C GLU A 160 -9.52 -15.01 4.82
N TYR A 161 -8.92 -16.02 5.43
CA TYR A 161 -7.51 -16.36 5.24
C TYR A 161 -7.43 -17.60 4.36
N ASP A 162 -6.69 -17.48 3.25
CA ASP A 162 -6.30 -18.61 2.42
C ASP A 162 -4.79 -18.86 2.59
N ASP A 163 -4.34 -20.08 2.31
CA ASP A 163 -2.96 -20.53 2.50
C ASP A 163 -1.96 -19.71 1.65
N GLU A 164 -2.45 -19.06 0.58
CA GLU A 164 -1.64 -18.20 -0.30
C GLU A 164 -1.42 -16.77 0.21
N LEU A 165 -2.19 -16.30 1.21
CA LEU A 165 -2.15 -14.91 1.67
C LEU A 165 -0.73 -14.46 2.08
N PRO A 166 0.04 -15.25 2.86
CA PRO A 166 1.41 -14.86 3.25
C PRO A 166 2.34 -14.65 2.06
N SER A 167 2.26 -15.51 1.03
CA SER A 167 3.07 -15.38 -0.18
C SER A 167 2.72 -14.13 -0.98
N ARG A 168 1.44 -13.75 -1.05
CA ARG A 168 0.98 -12.52 -1.71
C ARG A 168 1.43 -11.26 -0.96
N ILE A 169 1.36 -11.28 0.37
CA ILE A 169 1.84 -10.20 1.23
C ILE A 169 3.35 -9.99 1.06
N ALA A 170 4.13 -11.08 1.07
CA ALA A 170 5.58 -11.03 0.84
C ALA A 170 5.93 -10.49 -0.55
N ALA A 171 5.15 -10.85 -1.59
CA ALA A 171 5.34 -10.33 -2.94
C ALA A 171 5.11 -8.82 -3.06
N LEU A 172 4.28 -8.24 -2.18
CA LEU A 172 4.06 -6.79 -2.09
C LEU A 172 5.17 -6.05 -1.31
N GLY A 173 6.21 -6.78 -0.85
CA GLY A 173 7.33 -6.21 -0.11
C GLY A 173 6.96 -5.81 1.32
N TRP A 174 6.03 -6.53 1.94
CA TRP A 174 5.73 -6.39 3.36
C TRP A 174 6.77 -7.13 4.20
N HIS A 175 7.45 -6.39 5.07
CA HIS A 175 8.45 -6.88 6.02
C HIS A 175 7.99 -6.76 7.47
N GLY A 176 6.81 -6.18 7.73
CA GLY A 176 6.23 -6.06 9.06
C GLY A 176 6.10 -7.42 9.74
N HIS A 177 6.90 -7.63 10.78
CA HIS A 177 6.88 -8.81 11.64
C HIS A 177 6.43 -8.36 13.02
N GLY A 178 5.13 -8.47 13.29
CA GLY A 178 4.58 -8.10 14.59
C GLY A 178 3.30 -7.29 14.47
N GLU A 179 3.18 -6.29 15.33
CA GLU A 179 1.93 -5.60 15.59
C GLU A 179 1.41 -4.84 14.36
N VAL A 180 0.08 -4.84 14.23
CA VAL A 180 -0.64 -4.23 13.12
C VAL A 180 -1.81 -3.39 13.66
N ALA A 181 -2.09 -2.27 13.00
CA ALA A 181 -3.32 -1.52 13.20
C ALA A 181 -3.88 -1.06 11.86
N VAL A 182 -5.20 -0.88 11.79
CA VAL A 182 -5.88 -0.47 10.56
C VAL A 182 -6.45 0.94 10.71
N LEU A 183 -6.08 1.82 9.78
CA LEU A 183 -6.52 3.20 9.73
C LEU A 183 -7.52 3.39 8.58
N VAL A 184 -8.68 3.96 8.90
CA VAL A 184 -9.78 4.15 7.94
C VAL A 184 -10.20 5.61 7.89
N GLY A 185 -10.24 6.17 6.69
CA GLY A 185 -10.70 7.54 6.46
C GLY A 185 -11.37 7.70 5.10
N THR A 186 -11.76 8.92 4.78
CA THR A 186 -12.28 9.25 3.44
C THR A 186 -11.15 9.17 2.42
N ALA A 187 -11.39 8.56 1.25
CA ALA A 187 -10.41 8.56 0.17
C ALA A 187 -10.26 9.96 -0.43
N PRO A 188 -9.03 10.45 -0.71
CA PRO A 188 -8.84 11.67 -1.46
C PRO A 188 -9.28 11.48 -2.93
N LYS A 189 -9.58 12.58 -3.64
CA LYS A 189 -9.96 12.51 -5.06
C LYS A 189 -8.85 11.93 -5.96
N GLN A 190 -7.60 12.18 -5.59
CA GLN A 190 -6.40 11.63 -6.23
C GLN A 190 -5.53 11.06 -5.11
N LEU A 191 -5.20 9.78 -5.20
CA LEU A 191 -4.37 9.08 -4.24
C LEU A 191 -2.99 8.82 -4.85
N ASP A 192 -1.96 9.39 -4.25
CA ASP A 192 -0.56 9.08 -4.57
C ASP A 192 -0.07 7.97 -3.63
N VAL A 193 -0.17 6.72 -4.10
CA VAL A 193 0.18 5.51 -3.35
C VAL A 193 1.67 5.51 -2.96
N ASP A 194 2.55 5.97 -3.85
CA ASP A 194 4.00 5.99 -3.61
C ASP A 194 4.38 7.03 -2.55
N HIS A 195 3.67 8.15 -2.48
CA HIS A 195 3.85 9.12 -1.41
C HIS A 195 3.47 8.52 -0.04
N VAL A 196 2.30 7.86 0.07
CA VAL A 196 1.88 7.21 1.33
C VAL A 196 2.91 6.17 1.78
N ARG A 197 3.41 5.34 0.85
CA ARG A 197 4.45 4.35 1.14
C ARG A 197 5.76 4.98 1.60
N ARG A 198 6.19 6.07 0.95
CA ARG A 198 7.42 6.79 1.36
C ARG A 198 7.28 7.40 2.75
N ALA A 199 6.12 7.99 3.07
CA ALA A 199 5.84 8.50 4.41
C ALA A 199 5.88 7.38 5.46
N ALA A 200 5.21 6.25 5.20
CA ALA A 200 5.22 5.08 6.09
C ALA A 200 6.64 4.53 6.32
N ARG A 201 7.44 4.37 5.27
CA ARG A 201 8.83 3.90 5.39
C ARG A 201 9.72 4.84 6.20
N HIS A 202 9.49 6.14 6.13
CA HIS A 202 10.23 7.12 6.94
C HIS A 202 9.93 6.97 8.45
N MET A 203 8.82 6.33 8.79
CA MET A 203 8.40 6.01 10.15
C MET A 203 8.69 4.55 10.53
N HIS A 204 9.48 3.81 9.73
CA HIS A 204 9.74 2.38 9.93
C HIS A 204 8.44 1.55 10.01
N ALA A 205 7.48 1.88 9.14
CA ALA A 205 6.24 1.14 8.99
C ALA A 205 6.03 0.68 7.55
N ASP A 206 5.51 -0.53 7.40
CA ASP A 206 4.94 -1.03 6.16
C ASP A 206 3.45 -0.71 6.11
N VAL A 207 2.95 -0.48 4.89
CA VAL A 207 1.55 -0.16 4.66
C VAL A 207 0.98 -0.96 3.50
N LEU A 208 -0.20 -1.56 3.70
CA LEU A 208 -1.06 -2.04 2.61
C LEU A 208 -2.20 -1.04 2.42
N ILE A 209 -2.47 -0.71 1.16
CA ILE A 209 -3.33 0.39 0.77
C ILE A 209 -4.54 -0.18 0.01
N GLY A 210 -5.74 -0.01 0.56
CA GLY A 210 -6.98 -0.43 -0.09
C GLY A 210 -7.97 0.72 -0.21
N VAL A 211 -8.63 0.82 -1.37
CA VAL A 211 -9.72 1.79 -1.60
C VAL A 211 -11.04 1.03 -1.72
N GLN A 212 -11.98 1.33 -0.82
CA GLN A 212 -13.33 0.73 -0.81
C GLN A 212 -14.42 1.81 -0.94
N GLY A 213 -14.89 2.02 -2.16
CA GLY A 213 -15.83 3.09 -2.47
C GLY A 213 -15.20 4.46 -2.21
N ASN A 214 -15.74 5.23 -1.27
CA ASN A 214 -15.19 6.52 -0.86
C ASN A 214 -14.29 6.43 0.40
N ARG A 215 -13.82 5.23 0.75
CA ARG A 215 -13.00 4.99 1.95
C ARG A 215 -11.61 4.55 1.54
N LEU A 216 -10.61 5.15 2.17
CA LEU A 216 -9.23 4.70 2.15
C LEU A 216 -8.97 3.88 3.41
N VAL A 217 -8.40 2.69 3.24
CA VAL A 217 -8.03 1.76 4.29
C VAL A 217 -6.53 1.55 4.20
N LEU A 218 -5.83 1.86 5.28
CA LEU A 218 -4.40 1.59 5.41
C LEU A 218 -4.21 0.54 6.50
N VAL A 219 -3.64 -0.61 6.14
CA VAL A 219 -3.16 -1.60 7.11
C VAL A 219 -1.72 -1.27 7.40
N ILE A 220 -1.42 -0.87 8.63
CA ILE A 220 -0.10 -0.40 9.06
C ILE A 220 0.54 -1.48 9.90
N GLY A 221 1.72 -1.95 9.50
CA GLY A 221 2.54 -2.87 10.27
C GLY A 221 3.84 -2.21 10.66
N ARG A 222 4.26 -2.36 11.92
CA ARG A 222 5.60 -1.92 12.30
C ARG A 222 6.63 -2.83 11.64
N SER A 223 7.60 -2.25 10.95
CA SER A 223 8.75 -2.99 10.45
C SER A 223 9.88 -2.84 11.46
N ASP A 224 10.27 -3.93 12.10
CA ASP A 224 11.54 -3.94 12.82
C ASP A 224 12.67 -3.87 11.78
N PRO A 225 13.70 -3.03 11.96
CA PRO A 225 14.85 -3.06 11.06
C PRO A 225 15.47 -4.46 11.15
N LEU A 226 15.42 -5.20 10.04
CA LEU A 226 15.96 -6.56 9.86
C LEU A 226 17.21 -6.83 10.73
N GLY A 227 17.05 -7.68 11.75
CA GLY A 227 18.17 -8.43 12.35
C GLY A 227 18.92 -7.81 13.52
N GLN A 228 18.37 -6.83 14.25
CA GLN A 228 18.90 -6.51 15.58
C GLN A 228 18.21 -7.40 16.62
N GLU A 229 18.94 -8.40 17.11
CA GLU A 229 18.63 -9.07 18.37
C GLU A 229 18.32 -8.01 19.45
N PRO A 230 17.33 -8.23 20.34
CA PRO A 230 16.94 -7.28 21.39
C PRO A 230 17.99 -7.14 22.52
N GLU A 231 19.28 -7.33 22.21
CA GLU A 231 20.39 -7.07 23.11
C GLU A 231 21.05 -5.73 22.74
N GLU A 232 20.92 -4.78 23.68
CA GLU A 232 21.83 -3.65 23.86
C GLU A 232 21.93 -2.61 22.73
N THR A 233 20.79 -2.06 22.26
CA THR A 233 20.83 -0.74 21.62
C THR A 233 20.42 0.34 22.63
N ILE A 234 21.37 0.73 23.49
CA ILE A 234 21.24 1.92 24.34
C ILE A 234 21.23 3.14 23.41
N GLY A 235 20.05 3.62 23.03
CA GLY A 235 19.88 4.91 22.36
C GLY A 235 19.00 4.97 21.11
N THR A 236 18.27 3.92 20.74
CA THR A 236 17.23 4.04 19.70
C THR A 236 16.03 4.81 20.26
N ALA A 237 15.60 5.84 19.54
CA ALA A 237 14.34 6.53 19.85
C ALA A 237 13.19 5.52 19.92
N PRO A 238 12.25 5.66 20.86
CA PRO A 238 11.13 4.73 20.98
C PRO A 238 10.38 4.63 19.65
N ALA A 239 10.02 3.41 19.25
CA ALA A 239 9.21 3.18 18.06
C ALA A 239 7.92 4.01 18.14
N LEU A 240 7.56 4.67 17.04
CA LEU A 240 6.35 5.49 16.99
C LEU A 240 5.11 4.62 17.28
N THR A 241 4.21 5.18 18.09
CA THR A 241 2.90 4.59 18.34
C THR A 241 2.06 4.58 17.07
N PHE A 242 1.09 3.66 16.96
CA PHE A 242 0.18 3.66 15.80
C PHE A 242 -0.61 4.96 15.67
N MET A 243 -0.89 5.65 16.78
CA MET A 243 -1.55 6.95 16.77
C MET A 243 -0.66 8.05 16.18
N GLU A 244 0.64 8.07 16.51
CA GLU A 244 1.59 9.00 15.90
C GLU A 244 1.76 8.75 14.41
N ILE A 245 1.88 7.47 14.00
CA ILE A 245 1.93 7.09 12.59
C ILE A 245 0.64 7.53 11.88
N ALA A 246 -0.52 7.27 12.47
CA ALA A 246 -1.81 7.68 11.91
C ALA A 246 -1.94 9.20 11.78
N THR A 247 -1.40 9.96 12.74
CA THR A 247 -1.37 11.43 12.70
C THR A 247 -0.50 11.93 11.57
N GLN A 248 0.68 11.32 11.35
CA GLN A 248 1.54 11.67 10.23
C GLN A 248 0.98 11.26 8.87
N LEU A 249 0.16 10.19 8.82
CA LEU A 249 -0.52 9.76 7.60
C LEU A 249 -1.81 10.55 7.32
N GLU A 250 -2.33 11.32 8.27
CA GLU A 250 -3.56 12.12 8.15
C GLU A 250 -3.62 12.97 6.87
N PRO A 251 -2.56 13.68 6.44
CA PRO A 251 -2.59 14.53 5.25
C PRO A 251 -2.88 13.78 3.94
N HIS A 252 -2.70 12.46 3.91
CA HIS A 252 -2.99 11.63 2.74
C HIS A 252 -4.46 11.23 2.61
N PHE A 253 -5.27 11.50 3.62
CA PHE A 253 -6.70 11.22 3.61
C PHE A 253 -7.53 12.42 3.15
N GLY A 254 -8.71 12.13 2.59
CA GLY A 254 -9.73 13.13 2.34
C GLY A 254 -10.30 13.74 3.63
N PRO A 255 -11.11 14.80 3.51
CA PRO A 255 -11.75 15.46 4.65
C PRO A 255 -12.73 14.52 5.37
N GLY A 256 -13.04 14.84 6.62
CA GLY A 256 -14.02 14.10 7.44
C GLY A 256 -13.39 13.43 8.66
N HIS A 257 -13.77 12.20 8.95
CA HIS A 257 -13.26 11.45 10.09
C HIS A 257 -12.10 10.56 9.67
N LEU A 258 -11.21 10.25 10.62
CA LEU A 258 -10.10 9.33 10.45
C LEU A 258 -10.04 8.46 11.71
N VAL A 259 -10.22 7.16 11.55
CA VAL A 259 -10.41 6.24 12.67
C VAL A 259 -9.33 5.16 12.65
N LEU A 260 -8.62 5.03 13.76
CA LEU A 260 -7.60 4.02 13.98
C LEU A 260 -8.17 2.85 14.80
N GLY A 261 -8.08 1.64 14.27
CA GLY A 261 -8.42 0.41 14.99
C GLY A 261 -7.45 0.14 16.14
N HIS A 262 -7.82 -0.77 17.04
CA HIS A 262 -6.91 -1.21 18.09
C HIS A 262 -5.74 -2.01 17.49
N GLU A 263 -4.63 -1.99 18.21
CA GLU A 263 -3.45 -2.77 17.89
C GLU A 263 -3.70 -4.27 18.06
N VAL A 264 -3.21 -5.05 17.10
CA VAL A 264 -3.29 -6.51 17.11
C VAL A 264 -1.91 -7.13 16.87
N PRO A 265 -1.65 -8.37 17.33
CA PRO A 265 -0.28 -8.92 17.35
C PRO A 265 0.32 -9.22 15.98
N ASN A 266 -0.51 -9.42 14.96
CA ASN A 266 -0.08 -9.85 13.63
C ASN A 266 -1.12 -9.49 12.57
N LEU A 267 -0.74 -9.65 11.30
CA LEU A 267 -1.58 -9.35 10.14
C LEU A 267 -2.80 -10.28 10.01
N VAL A 268 -2.73 -11.50 10.54
CA VAL A 268 -3.87 -12.44 10.60
C VAL A 268 -4.94 -11.98 11.60
N ASP A 269 -4.58 -11.18 12.59
CA ASP A 269 -5.54 -10.56 13.49
C ASP A 269 -6.04 -9.18 13.01
N ALA A 270 -5.47 -8.65 11.91
CA ALA A 270 -5.78 -7.31 11.41
C ALA A 270 -7.25 -7.12 11.05
N SER A 271 -7.99 -8.20 10.75
CA SER A 271 -9.44 -8.15 10.53
C SER A 271 -10.20 -7.60 11.74
N LYS A 272 -9.75 -7.84 12.98
CA LYS A 272 -10.37 -7.30 14.20
C LYS A 272 -10.16 -5.79 14.30
N SER A 273 -8.94 -5.34 14.03
CA SER A 273 -8.58 -3.91 13.97
C SER A 273 -9.38 -3.20 12.89
N ALA A 274 -9.45 -3.80 11.70
CA ALA A 274 -10.19 -3.28 10.55
C ALA A 274 -11.70 -3.16 10.83
N LYS A 275 -12.33 -4.21 11.36
CA LYS A 275 -13.75 -4.22 11.71
C LYS A 275 -14.06 -3.11 12.72
N ALA A 276 -13.21 -2.93 13.73
CA ALA A 276 -13.34 -1.86 14.70
C ALA A 276 -13.20 -0.46 14.05
N ALA A 277 -12.18 -0.26 13.20
CA ALA A 277 -11.95 1.00 12.51
C ALA A 277 -13.08 1.37 11.53
N LEU A 278 -13.58 0.39 10.75
CA LEU A 278 -14.70 0.57 9.83
C LEU A 278 -16.01 0.89 10.57
N ALA A 279 -16.31 0.16 11.64
CA ALA A 279 -17.48 0.44 12.48
C ALA A 279 -17.37 1.82 13.14
N GLY A 280 -16.19 2.16 13.66
CA GLY A 280 -15.90 3.48 14.20
C GLY A 280 -16.07 4.59 13.15
N PHE A 281 -15.55 4.41 11.94
CA PHE A 281 -15.70 5.38 10.85
C PHE A 281 -17.17 5.63 10.50
N ALA A 282 -18.02 4.60 10.53
CA ALA A 282 -19.46 4.73 10.26
C ALA A 282 -20.21 5.58 11.32
N VAL A 283 -19.72 5.59 12.56
CA VAL A 283 -20.37 6.29 13.69
C VAL A 283 -19.64 7.54 14.16
N ALA A 284 -18.43 7.81 13.67
CA ALA A 284 -17.56 8.90 14.15
C ALA A 284 -18.25 10.28 14.13
N ARG A 285 -19.13 10.51 13.14
CA ARG A 285 -19.95 11.73 13.02
C ARG A 285 -20.84 12.03 14.22
N SER A 286 -21.16 11.03 15.04
CA SER A 286 -21.98 11.17 16.24
C SER A 286 -21.22 11.90 17.36
N TRP A 287 -19.89 11.92 17.31
CA TRP A 287 -19.05 12.70 18.22
C TRP A 287 -18.60 14.00 17.55
N ARG A 288 -19.29 15.10 17.88
CA ARG A 288 -19.13 16.44 17.24
C ARG A 288 -17.69 16.98 17.24
N HIS A 289 -16.90 16.65 18.24
CA HIS A 289 -15.52 17.12 18.43
C HIS A 289 -14.56 15.93 18.53
N ALA A 290 -14.82 14.86 17.78
CA ALA A 290 -13.90 13.73 17.71
C ALA A 290 -12.52 14.21 17.24
N PRO A 291 -11.42 13.75 17.88
CA PRO A 291 -10.08 14.01 17.39
C PRO A 291 -9.89 13.37 16.01
N ARG A 292 -8.86 13.81 15.29
CA ARG A 292 -8.48 13.28 13.99
C ARG A 292 -6.97 13.04 14.02
N PRO A 293 -6.50 11.77 14.03
CA PRO A 293 -7.27 10.53 14.12
C PRO A 293 -7.99 10.32 15.47
N VAL A 294 -9.03 9.47 15.49
CA VAL A 294 -9.70 8.98 16.71
C VAL A 294 -9.51 7.46 16.86
N HIS A 295 -9.34 6.96 18.08
CA HIS A 295 -9.34 5.51 18.31
C HIS A 295 -10.74 4.92 18.16
N ALA A 296 -10.84 3.77 17.53
CA ALA A 296 -12.10 3.02 17.43
C ALA A 296 -12.65 2.64 18.80
N ASP A 297 -11.78 2.44 19.80
CA ASP A 297 -12.17 2.10 21.17
C ASP A 297 -12.72 3.32 21.94
N ASP A 298 -12.40 4.54 21.51
CA ASP A 298 -13.07 5.72 22.05
C ASP A 298 -14.52 5.77 21.60
N LEU A 299 -14.86 5.16 20.45
CA LEU A 299 -16.20 5.12 19.83
C LEU A 299 -17.05 3.90 20.25
N LEU A 300 -16.67 3.17 21.31
CA LEU A 300 -17.38 1.96 21.74
C LEU A 300 -18.89 2.17 21.99
N PRO A 301 -19.36 3.25 22.66
CA PRO A 301 -20.79 3.46 22.89
C PRO A 301 -21.57 3.59 21.59
N GLU A 302 -21.12 4.44 20.67
CA GLU A 302 -21.78 4.69 19.40
C GLU A 302 -21.76 3.45 18.51
N ARG A 303 -20.64 2.72 18.49
CA ARG A 303 -20.53 1.44 17.78
C ARG A 303 -21.52 0.42 18.34
N ALA A 304 -21.59 0.27 19.66
CA ALA A 304 -22.51 -0.67 20.31
C ALA A 304 -23.99 -0.33 20.07
N LEU A 305 -24.33 0.97 20.08
CA LEU A 305 -25.66 1.48 19.74
C LEU A 305 -26.01 1.27 18.27
N ALA A 306 -25.03 1.38 17.37
CA ALA A 306 -25.17 1.05 15.95
C ALA A 306 -25.23 -0.47 15.66
N GLY A 307 -25.15 -1.31 16.69
CA GLY A 307 -25.28 -2.76 16.57
C GLY A 307 -23.97 -3.51 16.33
N ASP A 308 -22.80 -2.88 16.51
CA ASP A 308 -21.51 -3.56 16.42
C ASP A 308 -21.35 -4.60 17.55
N PRO A 309 -21.36 -5.91 17.25
CA PRO A 309 -21.22 -6.95 18.28
C PRO A 309 -19.82 -6.95 18.90
N LEU A 310 -18.79 -6.54 18.17
CA LEU A 310 -17.43 -6.45 18.70
C LEU A 310 -17.34 -5.35 19.76
N ALA A 311 -17.96 -4.18 19.52
CA ALA A 311 -17.99 -3.12 20.52
C ALA A 311 -18.74 -3.54 21.80
N ARG A 312 -19.88 -4.22 21.66
CA ARG A 312 -20.63 -4.77 22.81
C ARG A 312 -19.79 -5.78 23.59
N ALA A 313 -19.15 -6.71 22.89
CA ALA A 313 -18.25 -7.68 23.51
C ALA A 313 -17.09 -6.99 24.23
N THR A 314 -16.44 -5.99 23.60
CA THR A 314 -15.34 -5.23 24.22
C THR A 314 -15.78 -4.52 25.50
N LEU A 315 -16.93 -3.83 25.48
CA LEU A 315 -17.47 -3.16 26.67
C LEU A 315 -17.72 -4.16 27.82
N VAL A 316 -18.24 -5.35 27.53
CA VAL A 316 -18.49 -6.38 28.55
C VAL A 316 -17.18 -7.01 29.04
N HIS A 317 -16.32 -7.44 28.13
CA HIS A 317 -15.14 -8.25 28.45
C HIS A 317 -13.96 -7.45 28.99
N ARG A 318 -13.78 -6.19 28.56
CA ARG A 318 -12.67 -5.33 29.03
C ARG A 318 -13.04 -4.45 30.22
N ILE A 319 -14.33 -4.13 30.42
CA ILE A 319 -14.76 -3.18 31.45
C ILE A 319 -15.65 -3.87 32.49
N TYR A 320 -16.83 -4.35 32.09
CA TYR A 320 -17.81 -4.84 33.05
C TYR A 320 -17.36 -6.09 33.83
N ARG A 321 -16.97 -7.16 33.12
CA ARG A 321 -16.58 -8.44 33.73
C ARG A 321 -15.34 -8.31 34.63
N PRO A 322 -14.26 -7.60 34.23
CA PRO A 322 -13.13 -7.40 35.12
C PRO A 322 -13.51 -6.69 36.42
N LEU A 323 -14.35 -5.66 36.37
CA LEU A 323 -14.83 -4.97 37.58
C LEU A 323 -15.67 -5.89 38.47
N GLN A 324 -16.61 -6.62 37.86
CA GLN A 324 -17.46 -7.57 38.58
C GLN A 324 -16.65 -8.68 39.27
N ALA A 325 -15.66 -9.23 38.57
CA ALA A 325 -14.78 -10.27 39.10
C ALA A 325 -13.84 -9.75 40.19
N HIS A 326 -13.41 -8.49 40.11
CA HIS A 326 -12.51 -7.89 41.10
C HIS A 326 -13.24 -7.51 42.39
N SER A 327 -14.36 -6.79 42.28
CA SER A 327 -15.14 -6.35 43.43
C SER A 327 -16.50 -5.81 43.01
N THR A 328 -17.57 -6.42 43.55
CA THR A 328 -18.93 -5.91 43.38
C THR A 328 -19.09 -4.50 43.96
N GLU A 329 -18.36 -4.15 45.03
CA GLU A 329 -18.40 -2.80 45.61
C GLU A 329 -17.83 -1.73 44.67
N LEU A 330 -16.78 -2.06 43.90
CA LEU A 330 -16.22 -1.13 42.91
C LEU A 330 -17.22 -0.87 41.79
N LEU A 331 -17.90 -1.93 41.32
CA LEU A 331 -18.95 -1.82 40.32
C LEU A 331 -20.12 -0.95 40.82
N THR A 332 -20.62 -1.22 42.04
CA THR A 332 -21.67 -0.40 42.67
C THR A 332 -21.24 1.05 42.85
N THR A 333 -19.98 1.28 43.23
CA THR A 333 -19.44 2.64 43.42
C THR A 333 -19.38 3.40 42.09
N LEU A 334 -18.93 2.74 41.01
CA LEU A 334 -18.90 3.35 39.68
C LEU A 334 -20.31 3.66 39.17
N TRP A 335 -21.27 2.75 39.37
CA TRP A 335 -22.66 2.96 38.98
C TRP A 335 -23.27 4.17 39.70
N SER A 336 -23.16 4.20 41.02
CA SER A 336 -23.67 5.30 41.85
C SER A 336 -22.98 6.63 41.52
N TYR A 337 -21.69 6.60 41.20
CA TYR A 337 -20.93 7.78 40.80
C TYR A 337 -21.47 8.40 39.50
N LEU A 338 -21.74 7.57 38.50
CA LEU A 338 -22.27 8.02 37.21
C LEU A 338 -23.73 8.50 37.34
N ASP A 339 -24.57 7.81 38.12
CA ASP A 339 -25.97 8.20 38.37
C ASP A 339 -26.08 9.54 39.12
N ASN A 340 -25.14 9.83 40.03
CA ASN A 340 -25.05 11.10 40.74
C ASN A 340 -24.37 12.23 39.93
N GLY A 341 -24.33 12.12 38.61
CA GLY A 341 -23.74 13.13 37.75
C GLY A 341 -22.25 13.34 37.99
N ARG A 342 -21.52 12.29 38.41
CA ARG A 342 -20.08 12.30 38.72
C ARG A 342 -19.70 13.14 39.94
N SER A 343 -20.62 13.28 40.90
CA SER A 343 -20.38 13.99 42.17
C SER A 343 -19.88 13.05 43.28
N LEU A 344 -18.65 13.26 43.76
CA LEU A 344 -18.07 12.48 44.86
C LEU A 344 -18.90 12.59 46.15
N GLU A 345 -19.36 13.80 46.49
CA GLU A 345 -20.14 14.06 47.71
C GLU A 345 -21.52 13.39 47.69
N ALA A 346 -22.20 13.44 46.55
CA ALA A 346 -23.51 12.80 46.40
C ALA A 346 -23.37 11.26 46.45
N THR A 347 -22.36 10.72 45.77
CA THR A 347 -22.05 9.28 45.77
C THR A 347 -21.69 8.78 47.16
N ALA A 348 -20.89 9.55 47.90
CA ALA A 348 -20.50 9.21 49.27
C ALA A 348 -21.70 9.14 50.22
N ARG A 349 -22.62 10.10 50.08
CA ARG A 349 -23.88 10.14 50.84
C ARG A 349 -24.78 8.94 50.51
N GLU A 350 -24.94 8.59 49.23
CA GLU A 350 -25.75 7.45 48.80
C GLU A 350 -25.17 6.12 49.31
N LEU A 351 -23.85 5.96 49.25
CA LEU A 351 -23.17 4.73 49.64
C LEU A 351 -22.84 4.67 51.15
N PHE A 352 -23.20 5.70 51.93
CA PHE A 352 -22.87 5.83 53.35
C PHE A 352 -21.37 5.65 53.66
N VAL A 353 -20.51 6.22 52.82
CA VAL A 353 -19.05 6.21 52.98
C VAL A 353 -18.50 7.63 52.99
N HIS A 354 -17.22 7.79 53.34
CA HIS A 354 -16.52 9.06 53.21
C HIS A 354 -16.19 9.37 51.73
N PRO A 355 -16.21 10.64 51.26
CA PRO A 355 -15.82 11.00 49.89
C PRO A 355 -14.44 10.50 49.45
N ASN A 356 -13.49 10.43 50.38
CA ASN A 356 -12.16 9.85 50.13
C ASN A 356 -12.22 8.36 49.76
N THR A 357 -13.15 7.59 50.34
CA THR A 357 -13.36 6.18 49.99
C THR A 357 -13.87 6.06 48.57
N VAL A 358 -14.80 6.93 48.14
CA VAL A 358 -15.27 6.98 46.74
C VAL A 358 -14.11 7.28 45.79
N ARG A 359 -13.30 8.31 46.10
CA ARG A 359 -12.11 8.64 45.29
C ARG A 359 -11.14 7.47 45.20
N TYR A 360 -10.86 6.80 46.31
CA TYR A 360 -9.99 5.62 46.34
C TYR A 360 -10.54 4.48 45.48
N ARG A 361 -11.85 4.19 45.59
CA ARG A 361 -12.51 3.16 44.78
C ARG A 361 -12.52 3.52 43.29
N LEU A 362 -12.77 4.76 42.92
CA LEU A 362 -12.70 5.21 41.52
C LEU A 362 -11.28 5.12 40.96
N LYS A 363 -10.26 5.49 41.75
CA LYS A 363 -8.86 5.26 41.35
C LYS A 363 -8.61 3.77 41.12
N ARG A 364 -9.10 2.90 42.01
CA ARG A 364 -8.96 1.45 41.87
C ARG A 364 -9.70 0.90 40.66
N VAL A 365 -10.87 1.45 40.31
CA VAL A 365 -11.56 1.15 39.05
C VAL A 365 -10.62 1.46 37.89
N SER A 366 -10.07 2.67 37.81
CA SER A 366 -9.13 3.04 36.75
C SER A 366 -7.92 2.12 36.68
N ASP A 367 -7.36 1.70 37.82
CA ASP A 367 -6.24 0.76 37.88
C ASP A 367 -6.61 -0.64 37.33
N VAL A 368 -7.87 -1.09 37.49
CA VAL A 368 -8.33 -2.43 37.08
C VAL A 368 -8.62 -2.49 35.57
N ILE A 369 -9.27 -1.47 35.02
CA ILE A 369 -9.71 -1.49 33.62
C ILE A 369 -8.84 -0.63 32.70
N GLY A 370 -8.12 0.36 33.21
CA GLY A 370 -7.32 1.29 32.42
C GLY A 370 -8.09 2.50 31.85
N TRP A 371 -9.34 2.72 32.28
CA TRP A 371 -10.15 3.90 31.92
C TRP A 371 -10.41 4.79 33.14
N ASP A 372 -10.22 6.10 32.97
CA ASP A 372 -10.50 7.07 34.03
C ASP A 372 -11.97 7.53 34.02
N ALA A 373 -12.71 7.20 35.09
CA ALA A 373 -14.11 7.57 35.24
C ALA A 373 -14.37 9.09 35.35
N THR A 374 -13.34 9.91 35.57
CA THR A 374 -13.51 11.37 35.68
C THR A 374 -13.63 12.06 34.32
N GLY A 375 -13.07 11.47 33.27
CA GLY A 375 -13.12 11.99 31.90
C GLY A 375 -14.53 11.99 31.32
N ALA A 376 -14.87 13.02 30.54
CA ALA A 376 -16.22 13.13 29.96
C ALA A 376 -16.50 12.06 28.90
N ARG A 377 -15.48 11.65 28.14
CA ARG A 377 -15.62 10.63 27.11
C ARG A 377 -15.70 9.24 27.73
N GLU A 378 -14.77 8.97 28.62
CA GLU A 378 -14.62 7.74 29.37
C GLU A 378 -15.86 7.45 30.22
N ALA A 379 -16.45 8.46 30.87
CA ALA A 379 -17.69 8.28 31.61
C ALA A 379 -18.83 7.71 30.74
N LEU A 380 -18.96 8.15 29.48
CA LEU A 380 -19.94 7.59 28.55
C LEU A 380 -19.62 6.14 28.20
N ILE A 381 -18.34 5.82 27.98
CA ILE A 381 -17.86 4.46 27.72
C ILE A 381 -18.18 3.54 28.89
N LEU A 382 -17.86 3.96 30.11
CA LEU A 382 -18.12 3.21 31.34
C LEU A 382 -19.62 3.03 31.57
N GLN A 383 -20.44 4.08 31.39
CA GLN A 383 -21.88 3.98 31.54
C GLN A 383 -22.49 3.00 30.52
N ALA A 384 -22.04 3.05 29.26
CA ALA A 384 -22.46 2.09 28.24
C ALA A 384 -22.06 0.65 28.61
N ALA A 385 -20.84 0.44 29.14
CA ALA A 385 -20.37 -0.87 29.58
C ALA A 385 -21.20 -1.43 30.74
N LEU A 386 -21.53 -0.58 31.71
CA LEU A 386 -22.39 -0.92 32.84
C LEU A 386 -23.79 -1.37 32.38
N ILE A 387 -24.42 -0.58 31.51
CA ILE A 387 -25.76 -0.90 30.96
C ILE A 387 -25.72 -2.23 30.19
N ILE A 388 -24.82 -2.37 29.22
CA ILE A 388 -24.74 -3.56 28.36
C ILE A 388 -24.34 -4.81 29.17
N GLY A 389 -23.42 -4.66 30.12
CA GLY A 389 -23.00 -5.73 31.02
C GLY A 389 -24.13 -6.24 31.89
N SER A 390 -24.92 -5.34 32.49
CA SER A 390 -26.08 -5.72 33.32
C SER A 390 -27.14 -6.49 32.52
N MET A 391 -27.39 -6.11 31.26
CA MET A 391 -28.29 -6.85 30.37
C MET A 391 -27.79 -8.27 30.09
N SER A 392 -26.47 -8.41 29.91
CA SER A 392 -25.82 -9.69 29.64
C SER A 392 -25.91 -10.65 30.85
N ASP A 393 -25.87 -10.13 32.08
CA ASP A 393 -26.05 -10.92 33.31
C ASP A 393 -27.50 -11.43 33.46
N HIS A 394 -28.48 -10.61 33.08
CA HIS A 394 -29.89 -10.99 33.12
C HIS A 394 -30.25 -12.07 32.08
N GLU A 395 -29.56 -12.11 30.93
CA GLU A 395 -29.71 -13.19 29.94
C GLU A 395 -29.20 -14.55 30.43
N HIS A 396 -28.24 -14.58 31.37
CA HIS A 396 -27.62 -15.80 31.88
C HIS A 396 -28.27 -16.37 33.16
N GLN A 397 -29.23 -15.68 33.78
CA GLN A 397 -30.01 -16.28 34.87
C GLN A 397 -31.01 -17.31 34.28
N PRO A 398 -30.89 -18.62 34.59
CA PRO A 398 -31.85 -19.59 34.08
C PRO A 398 -33.23 -19.20 34.60
N ARG A 399 -34.17 -18.94 33.68
CA ARG A 399 -35.59 -18.71 34.00
C ARG A 399 -36.03 -19.84 34.92
N ARG A 400 -36.14 -19.57 36.23
CA ARG A 400 -36.71 -20.51 37.20
C ARG A 400 -38.12 -20.80 36.71
N ARG A 401 -38.33 -21.99 36.16
CA ARG A 401 -39.67 -22.47 35.84
C ARG A 401 -40.44 -22.53 37.17
N PRO A 402 -41.62 -21.90 37.29
CA PRO A 402 -42.44 -22.05 38.47
C PRO A 402 -42.86 -23.52 38.58
N SER A 403 -42.66 -24.08 39.77
CA SER A 403 -43.03 -25.44 40.16
C SER A 403 -44.53 -25.66 40.17
#